data_AF-A0A7Y7IB82-F1
#
_entry.id   AF-A0A7Y7IB82-F1
#
_cell.length_a   1.000
_cell.length_b   1.000
_cell.length_c   1.000
_cell.angle_alpha   90.00
_cell.angle_beta   90.00
_cell.angle_gamma   90.00
#
_symmetry.space_group_name_H-M   'P 1'
#
loop_
_entity.id
_entity.type
_entity.pdbx_description
1 polymer ?
#
loop_
_entity_poly.entity_id
_entity_poly.type
_entity_poly.pdbx_seq_one_letter_code
_entity_poly.pdbx_strand_id
1 'polypeptide(L)'
;METLKKASVHHRAAIAALRRQVSSLEKELRNVAKGTARNSRASAPEEAGDDSPKRRFSPGRLAAHREKLGISAASYGKLVGVSGQTIYHWEQGKARPRAAQLESLAAVRGLGKQQVAERLGEAG
;
A
#
# COMPACT_ATOMS: atom_id res chain seq x y z
N MET A 1 43.51 -9.07 27.58
CA MET A 1 43.33 -9.76 26.28
C MET A 1 42.06 -10.61 26.20
N GLU A 2 41.64 -11.30 27.27
CA GLU A 2 40.43 -12.15 27.25
C GLU A 2 39.09 -11.40 27.10
N THR A 3 38.98 -10.18 27.62
CA THR A 3 37.77 -9.34 27.55
C THR A 3 37.42 -8.92 26.12
N LEU A 4 38.42 -8.51 25.33
CA LEU A 4 38.28 -8.18 23.91
C LEU A 4 37.85 -9.40 23.08
N LYS A 5 38.39 -10.59 23.37
CA LYS A 5 37.99 -11.83 22.69
C LYS A 5 36.52 -12.17 22.97
N LYS A 6 36.06 -12.04 24.23
CA LYS A 6 34.65 -12.25 24.61
C LYS A 6 33.71 -11.25 23.92
N ALA A 7 34.07 -9.97 23.90
CA ALA A 7 33.28 -8.94 23.20
C ALA A 7 33.17 -9.23 21.70
N SER A 8 34.27 -9.62 21.04
CA SER A 8 34.28 -10.01 19.63
C SER A 8 33.36 -11.20 19.32
N VAL A 9 33.36 -12.23 20.16
CA VAL A 9 32.45 -13.38 20.02
C VAL A 9 30.99 -12.95 20.18
N HIS A 10 30.69 -12.13 21.18
CA HIS A 10 29.34 -11.60 21.42
C HIS A 10 28.84 -10.76 20.23
N HIS A 11 29.66 -9.86 19.70
CA HIS A 11 29.29 -9.05 18.53
C HIS A 11 29.06 -9.91 17.28
N ARG A 12 29.89 -10.93 17.03
CA ARG A 12 29.68 -11.85 15.90
C ARG A 12 28.37 -12.63 16.04
N ALA A 13 28.02 -13.06 17.24
CA ALA A 13 26.74 -13.72 17.50
C ALA A 13 25.55 -12.77 17.26
N ALA A 14 25.63 -11.52 17.74
CA ALA A 14 24.61 -10.51 17.53
C ALA A 14 24.42 -10.18 16.03
N ILE A 15 25.52 -10.01 15.29
CA ILE A 15 25.49 -9.78 13.83
C ILE A 15 24.84 -10.98 13.12
N ALA A 16 25.15 -12.21 13.52
CA ALA A 16 24.54 -13.40 12.95
C ALA A 16 23.02 -13.47 13.22
N ALA A 17 22.59 -13.11 14.44
CA ALA A 17 21.18 -13.06 14.80
C ALA A 17 20.42 -12.01 13.98
N LEU A 18 20.98 -10.80 13.85
CA LEU A 18 20.40 -9.72 13.04
C LEU A 18 20.29 -10.12 11.57
N ARG A 19 21.34 -10.73 10.99
CA ARG A 19 21.30 -11.21 9.61
C ARG A 19 20.21 -12.26 9.36
N ARG A 20 19.95 -13.13 10.34
CA ARG A 20 18.85 -14.11 10.27
C ARG A 20 17.47 -13.46 10.36
N GLN A 21 17.32 -12.44 11.20
CA GLN A 21 16.06 -11.68 11.29
C GLN A 21 15.77 -10.93 10.00
N VAL A 22 16.77 -10.24 9.43
CA VAL A 22 16.65 -9.55 8.14
C VAL A 22 16.22 -10.52 7.04
N SER A 23 16.87 -11.69 6.93
CA SER A 23 16.52 -12.66 5.89
C SER A 23 15.12 -13.27 6.07
N SER A 24 14.66 -13.45 7.31
CA SER A 24 13.29 -13.89 7.62
C SER A 24 12.26 -12.85 7.19
N LEU A 25 12.47 -11.59 7.57
CA LEU A 25 11.59 -10.47 7.22
C LEU A 25 11.53 -10.27 5.71
N GLU A 26 12.67 -10.34 5.01
CA GLU A 26 12.68 -10.28 3.55
C GLU A 26 11.90 -11.44 2.91
N LYS A 27 11.97 -12.65 3.49
CA LYS A 27 11.22 -13.82 3.02
C LYS A 27 9.73 -13.64 3.22
N GLU A 28 9.31 -13.11 4.37
CA GLU A 28 7.91 -12.77 4.65
C GLU A 28 7.40 -11.70 3.70
N LEU A 29 8.17 -10.63 3.47
CA LEU A 29 7.84 -9.60 2.48
C LEU A 29 7.68 -10.19 1.07
N ARG A 30 8.59 -11.08 0.64
CA ARG A 30 8.46 -11.78 -0.65
C ARG A 30 7.23 -12.67 -0.69
N ASN A 31 6.88 -13.36 0.40
CA ASN A 31 5.70 -14.20 0.47
C ASN A 31 4.41 -13.37 0.38
N VAL A 32 4.34 -12.24 1.09
CA VAL A 32 3.21 -11.30 1.01
C VAL A 32 3.09 -10.69 -0.38
N ALA A 33 4.22 -10.29 -1.00
CA ALA A 33 4.24 -9.78 -2.37
C ALA A 33 3.77 -10.85 -3.38
N LYS A 34 4.20 -12.11 -3.21
CA LYS A 34 3.81 -13.22 -4.09
C LYS A 34 2.36 -13.66 -3.87
N GLY A 35 1.86 -13.62 -2.63
CA GLY A 35 0.45 -13.82 -2.31
C GLY A 35 -0.45 -12.75 -2.94
N THR A 36 -0.02 -11.49 -2.88
CA THR A 36 -0.69 -10.36 -3.54
C THR A 36 -0.66 -10.49 -5.06
N ALA A 37 0.47 -10.88 -5.66
CA ALA A 37 0.58 -11.10 -7.10
C ALA A 37 -0.28 -12.26 -7.61
N ARG A 38 -0.48 -13.29 -6.79
CA ARG A 38 -1.34 -14.44 -7.11
C ARG A 38 -2.82 -14.08 -6.98
N ASN A 39 -3.16 -13.23 -6.00
CA ASN A 39 -4.51 -12.68 -5.86
C ASN A 39 -4.86 -11.67 -6.97
N SER A 40 -3.89 -10.87 -7.44
CA SER A 40 -4.08 -9.94 -8.57
C SER A 40 -4.19 -10.67 -9.91
N ARG A 41 -3.52 -11.82 -10.08
CA ARG A 41 -3.61 -12.62 -11.32
C ARG A 41 -4.90 -13.43 -11.43
N ALA A 42 -5.54 -13.74 -10.30
CA ALA A 42 -6.94 -14.21 -10.26
C ALA A 42 -7.97 -13.07 -10.49
N SER A 43 -7.49 -11.86 -10.75
CA SER A 43 -8.29 -10.64 -10.92
C SER A 43 -7.95 -9.91 -12.23
N ALA A 44 -7.88 -10.64 -13.35
CA ALA A 44 -7.93 -10.01 -14.67
C ALA A 44 -9.41 -9.70 -15.02
N PRO A 45 -9.75 -8.53 -15.61
CA PRO A 45 -11.13 -8.13 -15.85
C PRO A 45 -11.66 -8.62 -17.20
N GLU A 46 -12.89 -9.11 -17.22
CA GLU A 46 -13.71 -9.16 -18.43
C GLU A 46 -14.06 -7.73 -18.84
N GLU A 47 -13.94 -7.45 -20.14
CA GLU A 47 -14.37 -6.19 -20.73
C GLU A 47 -15.91 -6.10 -20.70
N ALA A 48 -16.43 -5.02 -20.12
CA ALA A 48 -17.83 -4.65 -20.32
C ALA A 48 -17.99 -3.13 -20.23
N GLY A 49 -18.29 -2.53 -21.38
CA GLY A 49 -19.62 -1.93 -21.56
C GLY A 49 -19.82 -0.50 -21.06
N ASP A 50 -20.24 0.32 -22.00
CA ASP A 50 -20.61 1.72 -21.91
C ASP A 50 -21.90 2.00 -21.12
N ASP A 51 -22.04 3.27 -20.75
CA ASP A 51 -23.24 4.07 -20.44
C ASP A 51 -24.16 3.80 -19.21
N SER A 52 -24.07 4.73 -18.25
CA SER A 52 -25.14 5.24 -17.36
C SER A 52 -24.56 6.29 -16.41
N PRO A 53 -25.31 7.31 -15.93
CA PRO A 53 -24.78 8.40 -15.08
C PRO A 53 -24.58 7.97 -13.62
N LYS A 54 -23.95 6.81 -13.39
CA LYS A 54 -23.55 6.27 -12.08
C LYS A 54 -22.04 6.47 -11.92
N ARG A 55 -21.67 7.58 -11.25
CA ARG A 55 -20.33 7.90 -10.70
C ARG A 55 -19.15 7.39 -11.54
N ARG A 56 -18.90 8.02 -12.69
CA ARG A 56 -17.72 7.77 -13.51
C ARG A 56 -16.42 7.88 -12.69
N PHE A 57 -15.63 6.82 -12.67
CA PHE A 57 -14.26 6.86 -12.14
C PHE A 57 -13.36 7.63 -13.11
N SER A 58 -12.64 8.63 -12.59
CA SER A 58 -11.65 9.40 -13.35
C SER A 58 -10.28 9.26 -12.67
N PRO A 59 -9.27 8.72 -13.38
CA PRO A 59 -7.88 8.65 -12.91
C PRO A 59 -7.34 10.01 -12.46
N GLY A 60 -7.52 11.05 -13.28
CA GLY A 60 -7.05 12.40 -12.97
C GLY A 60 -7.71 13.00 -11.73
N ARG A 61 -9.00 12.76 -11.51
CA ARG A 61 -9.68 13.22 -10.28
C ARG A 61 -9.18 12.50 -9.04
N LEU A 62 -8.80 11.22 -9.15
CA LEU A 62 -8.20 10.49 -8.04
C LEU A 62 -6.85 11.11 -7.65
N ALA A 63 -5.96 11.32 -8.64
CA ALA A 63 -4.65 11.92 -8.42
C ALA A 63 -4.77 13.33 -7.82
N ALA A 64 -5.63 14.18 -8.39
CA ALA A 64 -5.86 15.53 -7.90
C ALA A 64 -6.41 15.54 -6.46
N HIS A 65 -7.28 14.59 -6.10
CA HIS A 65 -7.79 14.48 -4.73
C HIS A 65 -6.69 14.08 -3.74
N ARG A 66 -5.85 13.10 -4.11
CA ARG A 66 -4.71 12.69 -3.30
C ARG A 66 -3.72 13.84 -3.09
N GLU A 67 -3.38 14.57 -4.16
CA GLU A 67 -2.51 15.74 -4.10
C GLU A 67 -3.12 16.85 -3.24
N LYS A 68 -4.42 17.11 -3.38
CA LYS A 68 -5.14 18.06 -2.51
C LYS A 68 -5.01 17.68 -1.04
N LEU A 69 -5.08 16.40 -0.70
CA LEU A 69 -4.87 15.90 0.66
C LEU A 69 -3.40 15.93 1.11
N GLY A 70 -2.45 16.02 0.18
CA GLY A 70 -1.01 16.09 0.46
C GLY A 70 -0.40 14.75 0.89
N ILE A 71 -1.05 13.63 0.57
CA ILE A 71 -0.63 12.30 1.03
C ILE A 71 -0.03 11.44 -0.10
N SER A 72 0.83 10.50 0.27
CA SER A 72 1.39 9.52 -0.67
C SER A 72 0.32 8.57 -1.20
N ALA A 73 0.57 7.94 -2.36
CA ALA A 73 -0.33 6.92 -2.90
C ALA A 73 -0.43 5.69 -1.98
N ALA A 74 0.63 5.38 -1.23
CA ALA A 74 0.61 4.33 -0.22
C ALA A 74 -0.31 4.68 0.96
N SER A 75 -0.23 5.90 1.48
CA SER A 75 -1.12 6.39 2.54
C SER A 75 -2.58 6.46 2.05
N TYR A 76 -2.80 6.93 0.82
CA TYR A 76 -4.12 6.91 0.20
C TYR A 76 -4.66 5.49 0.04
N GLY A 77 -3.79 4.54 -0.36
CA GLY A 77 -4.11 3.12 -0.43
C GLY A 77 -4.57 2.56 0.90
N LYS A 78 -3.88 2.89 2.00
CA LYS A 78 -4.28 2.48 3.37
C LYS A 78 -5.71 2.94 3.72
N LEU A 79 -6.09 4.17 3.35
CA LEU A 79 -7.44 4.70 3.58
C LEU A 79 -8.52 3.94 2.80
N VAL A 80 -8.18 3.48 1.60
CA VAL A 80 -9.10 2.78 0.68
C VAL A 80 -9.09 1.26 0.91
N GLY A 81 -8.10 0.73 1.65
CA GLY A 81 -7.90 -0.70 1.89
C GLY A 81 -7.19 -1.40 0.72
N VAL A 82 -6.38 -0.69 -0.06
CA VAL A 82 -5.62 -1.22 -1.20
C VAL A 82 -4.14 -0.87 -1.11
N SER A 83 -3.30 -1.50 -1.93
CA SER A 83 -1.88 -1.17 -1.99
C SER A 83 -1.65 0.19 -2.67
N GLY A 84 -0.56 0.88 -2.33
CA GLY A 84 -0.16 2.11 -3.03
C GLY A 84 0.10 1.90 -4.53
N GLN A 85 0.60 0.73 -4.92
CA GLN A 85 0.78 0.38 -6.33
C GLN A 85 -0.55 0.34 -7.09
N THR A 86 -1.61 -0.16 -6.46
CA THR A 86 -2.96 -0.17 -7.03
C THR A 86 -3.47 1.25 -7.26
N ILE A 87 -3.24 2.17 -6.30
CA ILE A 87 -3.57 3.58 -6.47
C ILE A 87 -2.81 4.18 -7.65
N TYR A 88 -1.50 3.93 -7.77
CA TYR A 88 -0.72 4.39 -8.94
C TYR A 88 -1.25 3.85 -10.27
N HIS A 89 -1.62 2.58 -10.34
CA HIS A 89 -2.19 2.01 -11.56
C HIS A 89 -3.54 2.64 -11.93
N TRP A 90 -4.36 2.97 -10.93
CA TRP A 90 -5.62 3.67 -11.16
C TRP A 90 -5.42 5.13 -11.56
N GLU A 91 -4.46 5.83 -10.96
CA GLU A 91 -4.08 7.21 -11.32
C GLU A 91 -3.53 7.30 -12.74
N GLN A 92 -2.77 6.29 -13.18
CA GLN A 92 -2.25 6.17 -14.54
C GLN A 92 -3.27 5.62 -15.54
N GLY A 93 -4.47 5.25 -15.10
CA GLY A 93 -5.50 4.62 -15.95
C GLY A 93 -5.15 3.21 -16.45
N LYS A 94 -4.06 2.59 -15.95
CA LYS A 94 -3.63 1.23 -16.30
C LYS A 94 -4.57 0.15 -15.76
N ALA A 95 -5.35 0.47 -14.73
CA ALA A 95 -6.38 -0.39 -14.18
C ALA A 95 -7.58 0.44 -13.73
N ARG A 96 -8.75 -0.18 -13.57
CA ARG A 96 -9.95 0.48 -13.03
C ARG A 96 -10.36 -0.19 -11.71
N PRO A 97 -10.88 0.58 -10.73
CA PRO A 97 -11.39 0.02 -9.49
C PRO A 97 -12.68 -0.76 -9.75
N ARG A 98 -12.86 -1.87 -9.04
CA ARG A 98 -14.12 -2.64 -8.98
C ARG A 98 -15.19 -1.88 -8.19
N ALA A 99 -16.45 -2.30 -8.29
CA ALA A 99 -17.58 -1.66 -7.61
C ALA A 99 -17.34 -1.41 -6.10
N ALA A 100 -16.92 -2.42 -5.34
CA ALA A 100 -16.60 -2.28 -3.91
C ALA A 100 -15.47 -1.27 -3.65
N GLN A 101 -14.48 -1.19 -4.54
CA GLN A 101 -13.38 -0.22 -4.43
C GLN A 101 -13.83 1.20 -4.79
N LEU A 102 -14.79 1.35 -5.70
CA LEU A 102 -15.42 2.64 -6.00
C LEU A 102 -16.22 3.19 -4.82
N GLU A 103 -16.87 2.31 -4.05
CA GLU A 103 -17.54 2.68 -2.80
C GLU A 103 -16.53 3.15 -1.74
N SER A 104 -15.44 2.39 -1.51
CA SER A 104 -14.36 2.81 -0.62
C SER A 104 -13.75 4.15 -1.06
N LEU A 105 -13.52 4.34 -2.36
CA LEU A 105 -13.05 5.60 -2.91
C LEU A 105 -14.04 6.75 -2.69
N ALA A 106 -15.34 6.49 -2.79
CA ALA A 106 -16.37 7.49 -2.51
C ALA A 106 -16.41 7.87 -1.03
N ALA A 107 -16.25 6.91 -0.12
CA ALA A 107 -16.14 7.17 1.31
C ALA A 107 -14.93 8.06 1.64
N VAL A 108 -13.78 7.83 0.99
CA VAL A 108 -12.57 8.66 1.20
C VAL A 108 -12.70 10.07 0.63
N ARG A 109 -13.48 10.29 -0.44
CA ARG A 109 -13.71 11.65 -1.00
C ARG A 109 -14.42 12.60 -0.05
N GLY A 110 -15.17 12.09 0.93
CA GLY A 110 -15.81 12.90 1.95
C GLY A 110 -14.87 13.32 3.09
N LEU A 111 -13.65 12.77 3.16
CA LEU A 111 -12.73 13.01 4.26
C LEU A 111 -11.92 14.29 4.06
N GLY A 112 -11.89 15.12 5.10
CA GLY A 112 -11.00 16.29 5.16
C GLY A 112 -9.57 15.90 5.56
N LYS A 113 -8.60 16.80 5.34
CA LYS A 113 -7.19 16.60 5.69
C LYS A 113 -6.96 16.15 7.15
N GLN A 114 -7.71 16.75 8.08
CA GLN A 114 -7.62 16.42 9.51
C GLN A 114 -8.07 14.98 9.81
N GLN A 115 -9.20 14.57 9.24
CA GLN A 115 -9.74 13.20 9.40
C GLN A 115 -8.83 12.16 8.74
N VAL A 116 -8.15 12.55 7.66
CA VAL A 116 -7.14 11.71 7.00
C VAL A 116 -5.92 11.51 7.90
N ALA A 117 -5.41 12.57 8.53
CA ALA A 117 -4.28 12.47 9.46
C ALA A 117 -4.62 11.59 10.68
N GLU A 118 -5.83 11.74 11.22
CA GLU A 118 -6.33 10.91 12.33
C GLU A 118 -6.42 9.43 11.93
N ARG A 119 -6.97 9.12 10.75
CA ARG A 119 -7.08 7.74 10.27
C ARG A 119 -5.76 7.10 9.88
N LEU A 120 -4.75 7.91 9.54
CA LEU A 120 -3.40 7.42 9.25
C LEU A 120 -2.54 7.29 10.51
N GLY A 121 -3.03 7.73 11.67
CA GLY A 121 -2.30 7.69 12.93
C GLY A 121 -1.18 8.73 13.03
N GLU A 122 -1.24 9.81 12.24
CA GLU A 122 -0.27 10.92 12.27
C GLU A 122 -0.72 12.06 13.20
N ALA A 123 -1.84 11.90 13.91
CA ALA A 123 -2.18 12.75 15.05
C ALA A 123 -1.46 12.24 16.31
N GLY A 124 -0.18 12.60 16.42
CA GLY A 124 0.69 12.32 17.57
C GLY A 124 2.00 13.07 17.44
#